data_AF-A0A973WK67-F1
#
_entry.id   AF-A0A973WK67-F1
#
_cell.length_a   1.000
_cell.length_b   1.000
_cell.length_c   1.000
_cell.angle_alpha   90.00
_cell.angle_beta   90.00
_cell.angle_gamma   90.00
#
_symmetry.space_group_name_H-M   'P 1'
#
loop_
_entity.id
_entity.type
_entity.pdbx_description
1 polymer ?
#
loop_
_entity_poly.entity_id
_entity_poly.type
_entity_poly.pdbx_seq_one_letter_code
_entity_poly.pdbx_strand_id
1 'polypeptide(L)' 'MKNDRLLVRLQRLKARAASVRPNDRAQLTALLDDVGALRDLLMRECVRLDQEINRVSVRVTAITAYGRSAQSVRALRRGH' A
#
# COMPACT_ATOMS: atom_id res chain seq x y z
N MET A 1 -9.98 7.54 -3.61
CA MET A 1 -8.58 7.13 -3.85
C MET A 1 -8.54 5.73 -4.47
N LYS A 2 -7.46 5.30 -5.15
CA LYS A 2 -7.39 3.94 -5.76
C LYS A 2 -7.60 2.80 -4.73
N ASN A 3 -7.17 3.01 -3.49
CA ASN A 3 -7.34 2.06 -2.38
C ASN A 3 -8.81 1.76 -2.07
N ASP A 4 -9.67 2.78 -2.03
CA ASP A 4 -11.11 2.61 -1.78
C ASP A 4 -11.75 1.71 -2.84
N ARG A 5 -11.26 1.77 -4.08
CA ARG A 5 -11.76 0.96 -5.19
C ARG A 5 -11.40 -0.52 -5.05
N LEU A 6 -10.24 -0.85 -4.48
CA LEU A 6 -9.85 -2.25 -4.22
C LEU A 6 -10.62 -2.82 -3.04
N LEU A 7 -10.86 -2.03 -1.99
CA LEU A 7 -11.70 -2.44 -0.86
C LEU A 7 -13.14 -2.72 -1.30
N VAL A 8 -13.73 -1.87 -2.14
CA VAL A 8 -15.05 -2.10 -2.72
C VAL A 8 -15.06 -3.36 -3.59
N ARG A 9 -14.00 -3.61 -4.38
CA ARG A 9 -13.87 -4.85 -5.17
C ARG A 9 -13.78 -6.09 -4.28
N LEU A 10 -13.04 -6.03 -3.18
CA LEU A 10 -12.93 -7.11 -2.21
C LEU A 10 -14.28 -7.41 -1.54
N GLN A 11 -15.02 -6.39 -1.14
CA GLN A 11 -16.36 -6.55 -0.59
C GLN A 11 -17.32 -7.20 -1.59
N ARG A 12 -17.29 -6.76 -2.85
CA ARG A 12 -18.09 -7.36 -3.92
C ARG A 12 -17.71 -8.82 -4.17
N LEU A 13 -16.42 -9.14 -4.18
CA LEU A 13 -15.94 -10.50 -4.35
C LEU A 13 -16.37 -11.40 -3.20
N LYS A 14 -16.31 -10.90 -1.96
CA LYS A 14 -16.83 -11.62 -0.78
C LYS A 14 -18.33 -11.91 -0.90
N ALA A 15 -19.12 -10.92 -1.34
CA ALA A 15 -20.54 -11.12 -1.58
C ALA A 15 -20.80 -12.13 -2.70
N ARG A 16 -20.03 -12.07 -3.79
CA ARG A 16 -20.12 -13.02 -4.91
C ARG A 16 -19.77 -14.44 -4.48
N ALA A 17 -18.72 -14.61 -3.68
CA ALA A 17 -18.32 -15.90 -3.13
C ALA A 17 -19.45 -16.55 -2.32
N ALA A 18 -20.22 -15.76 -1.57
CA ALA A 18 -21.36 -16.25 -0.80
C ALA A 18 -22.55 -16.71 -1.67
N SER A 19 -22.65 -16.25 -2.92
CA SER A 19 -23.75 -16.60 -3.83
C SER A 19 -23.40 -17.67 -4.87
N VAL A 20 -22.15 -18.14 -4.93
CA VAL A 20 -21.72 -19.16 -5.89
C VAL A 20 -22.33 -20.52 -5.54
N ARG A 21 -22.84 -21.22 -6.56
CA ARG A 21 -23.36 -22.58 -6.39
C ARG A 21 -22.20 -23.59 -6.33
N PRO A 22 -22.10 -24.44 -5.29
CA PRO A 22 -20.98 -25.35 -5.12
C PRO A 22 -20.90 -26.45 -6.19
N ASN A 23 -22.00 -26.75 -6.87
CA ASN A 23 -22.05 -27.77 -7.93
C ASN A 23 -21.87 -27.17 -9.34
N ASP A 24 -21.71 -25.85 -9.45
CA ASP A 24 -21.48 -25.18 -10.73
C ASP A 24 -19.97 -24.91 -10.90
N ARG A 25 -19.32 -25.81 -11.63
CA ARG A 25 -17.87 -25.74 -11.90
C ARG A 25 -17.47 -24.45 -12.62
N ALA A 26 -18.31 -23.90 -13.48
CA ALA A 26 -18.00 -22.67 -14.20
C ALA A 26 -18.00 -21.48 -13.23
N GLN A 27 -18.97 -21.41 -12.31
CA GLN A 27 -19.01 -20.37 -11.28
C GLN A 27 -17.83 -20.46 -10.32
N LEU A 28 -17.45 -21.66 -9.90
CA LEU A 28 -16.29 -21.88 -9.03
C LEU A 28 -14.97 -21.47 -9.71
N THR A 29 -14.81 -21.80 -11.00
CA THR A 29 -13.62 -21.43 -11.78
C THR A 29 -13.52 -19.90 -11.90
N ALA A 30 -14.62 -19.24 -12.28
CA ALA A 30 -14.68 -17.79 -12.37
C ALA A 30 -14.40 -17.10 -11.02
N LEU A 31 -14.87 -17.68 -9.91
CA LEU A 31 -14.58 -17.16 -8.57
C LEU A 31 -13.09 -17.27 -8.23
N LEU A 32 -12.45 -18.38 -8.56
CA LEU A 32 -11.00 -18.55 -8.35
C LEU A 32 -10.19 -17.57 -9.19
N ASP A 33 -10.57 -17.36 -10.45
CA ASP A 33 -9.92 -16.39 -11.34
C ASP A 33 -10.04 -14.96 -10.80
N ASP A 34 -11.24 -14.58 -10.34
CA ASP A 34 -11.47 -13.27 -9.71
C ASP A 34 -10.63 -13.08 -8.44
N VAL A 35 -10.52 -14.11 -7.60
CA VAL A 35 -9.68 -14.10 -6.41
C VAL A 35 -8.21 -13.93 -6.78
N GLY A 36 -7.73 -14.67 -7.79
CA GLY A 36 -6.36 -14.55 -8.30
C GLY A 36 -6.07 -13.14 -8.80
N ALA A 37 -6.96 -12.59 -9.63
CA ALA A 37 -6.81 -11.25 -10.17
C ALA A 37 -6.82 -10.18 -9.08
N LEU A 38 -7.69 -10.28 -8.07
CA LEU A 38 -7.73 -9.32 -6.97
C LEU A 38 -6.50 -9.42 -6.07
N ARG A 39 -6.01 -10.64 -5.79
CA ARG A 39 -4.76 -10.86 -5.05
C ARG A 39 -3.60 -10.15 -5.73
N ASP A 40 -3.44 -10.34 -7.05
CA ASP A 40 -2.33 -9.75 -7.79
C ASP A 40 -2.38 -8.22 -7.78
N LEU A 41 -3.58 -7.64 -7.85
CA LEU A 41 -3.77 -6.19 -7.71
C LEU A 41 -3.40 -5.71 -6.30
N LEU A 42 -3.80 -6.43 -5.25
CA LEU A 42 -3.44 -6.08 -3.87
C LEU A 42 -1.93 -6.15 -3.65
N MET A 43 -1.24 -7.17 -4.16
CA MET A 43 0.22 -7.28 -4.04
C MET A 43 0.93 -6.11 -4.74
N ARG A 44 0.45 -5.69 -5.92
CA ARG A 44 1.00 -4.52 -6.62
C ARG A 44 0.81 -3.23 -5.82
N GLU A 45 -0.35 -3.05 -5.18
CA GLU A 45 -0.57 -1.87 -4.33
C GLU A 45 0.26 -1.92 -3.04
N CYS A 46 0.47 -3.09 -2.42
CA CYS A 46 1.41 -3.22 -1.30
C CYS A 46 2.82 -2.76 -1.70
N VAL A 47 3.33 -3.25 -2.83
CA VAL A 47 4.64 -2.82 -3.36
C VAL A 47 4.66 -1.30 -3.62
N ARG A 48 3.58 -0.73 -4.16
CA ARG A 48 3.49 0.71 -4.39
C ARG A 48 3.53 1.50 -3.08
N LEU A 49 2.80 1.04 -2.06
CA LEU A 49 2.77 1.67 -0.74
C LEU A 49 4.15 1.59 -0.06
N ASP A 50 4.83 0.45 -0.13
CA ASP A 50 6.17 0.29 0.42
C ASP A 50 7.17 1.25 -0.24
N GLN A 51 7.09 1.41 -1.56
CA GLN A 51 7.92 2.39 -2.29
C GLN A 51 7.60 3.83 -1.85
N GLU A 52 6.33 4.16 -1.64
CA GLU A 52 5.89 5.48 -1.18
C GLU A 52 6.39 5.76 0.24
N ILE A 53 6.24 4.80 1.15
CA ILE A 53 6.76 4.85 2.52
C ILE A 53 8.29 5.04 2.51
N ASN A 54 9.01 4.26 1.70
CA ASN A 54 10.46 4.38 1.59
C ASN A 54 10.89 5.78 1.10
N ARG A 55 10.20 6.33 0.09
CA ARG A 55 10.49 7.70 -0.40
C ARG A 55 10.27 8.75 0.68
N VAL A 56 9.17 8.64 1.43
CA VAL A 56 8.88 9.56 2.54
C VAL A 56 9.92 9.41 3.65
N SER A 57 10.26 8.18 4.02
CA SER A 57 11.27 7.88 5.04
C SER A 57 12.62 8.51 4.70
N VAL A 58 13.13 8.30 3.47
CA VAL A 58 14.37 8.92 2.99
C VAL A 58 14.30 10.44 3.07
N ARG A 59 13.17 11.05 2.67
CA ARG A 59 12.98 12.50 2.75
C ARG A 59 13.01 13.01 4.20
N VAL A 60 12.36 12.30 5.12
CA VAL A 60 12.37 12.62 6.56
C VAL A 60 13.79 12.55 7.11
N THR A 61 14.52 11.47 6.82
CA THR A 61 15.92 11.32 7.24
C THR A 61 16.79 12.47 6.77
N ALA A 62 16.67 12.86 5.49
CA ALA A 62 17.42 13.99 4.94
C ALA A 62 17.09 15.31 5.66
N ILE A 63 15.80 15.60 5.85
CA ILE A 63 15.35 16.80 6.58
C ILE A 63 15.92 16.81 8.01
N THR A 64 15.87 15.68 8.72
CA THR A 64 16.43 15.56 10.07
C THR A 64 17.94 15.78 10.07
N ALA A 65 18.68 15.22 9.11
CA ALA A 65 20.13 15.40 9.01
C ALA A 65 20.52 16.87 8.76
N TYR A 66 19.82 17.55 7.86
CA TYR A 66 20.04 18.98 7.61
C TYR A 66 19.67 19.83 8.82
N GLY A 67 18.56 19.52 9.51
CA GLY A 67 18.17 20.18 10.75
C GLY A 67 19.23 20.07 11.84
N ARG A 68 19.79 18.88 12.05
CA ARG A 68 20.88 18.65 13.02
C ARG A 68 22.15 19.43 12.65
N SER A 69 22.52 19.43 11.37
CA SER A 69 23.70 20.16 10.88
C SER A 69 23.51 21.68 11.03
N ALA A 70 22.31 22.20 10.78
CA ALA A 70 22.01 23.60 11.01
C ALA A 70 22.05 23.98 12.49
N GLN A 71 21.59 23.09 13.38
CA GLN A 71 21.69 23.29 14.83
C GLN A 71 23.14 23.28 15.33
N SER A 72 23.98 22.35 14.86
CA SER A 72 25.39 22.27 15.26
C SER A 72 26.17 23.52 14.82
N VAL A 73 25.95 24.01 13.59
CA VAL A 73 26.55 25.26 13.09
C VAL A 73 26.11 26.46 13.93
N ARG A 74 24.82 26.53 14.31
CA ARG A 74 24.32 27.60 15.19
C ARG A 74 24.91 27.52 16.59
N ALA A 75 25.12 26.33 17.15
CA ALA A 75 25.77 26.16 18.45
C ALA A 75 27.23 26.61 18.42
N LEU A 76 27.97 26.23 17.38
CA LEU A 76 29.36 26.66 17.18
C LEU A 76 29.48 28.19 17.08
N ARG A 77 28.55 28.85 16.38
CA ARG A 77 28.52 30.33 16.26
C ARG A 77 28.15 31.07 17.55
N ARG A 78 27.52 30.43 18.52
CA ARG A 78 27.11 31.04 19.80
C ARG A 78 28.10 30.78 20.94
N GLY A 79 29.04 29.86 20.75
CA GLY A 79 30.12 29.57 21.70
C GLY A 79 31.41 30.37 21.44
N HIS A 80 31.37 31.32 20.50
CA HIS A 80 32.42 32.30 20.24
C HIS A 80 32.00 33.67 20.73
#